data_AF-A0A554R5A1-F1
#
_entry.id   AF-A0A554R5A1-F1
#
_cell.length_a   1.000
_cell.length_b   1.000
_cell.length_c   1.000
_cell.angle_alpha   90.00
_cell.angle_beta   90.00
_cell.angle_gamma   90.00
#
_symmetry.space_group_name_H-M   'P 1'
#
loop_
_entity.id
_entity.type
_entity.pdbx_description
1 polymer ?
#
loop_
_entity_poly.entity_id
_entity_poly.type
_entity_poly.pdbx_seq_one_letter_code
_entity_poly.pdbx_strand_id
1 'polypeptide(L)'
;MKKKFVGALLCVTSAVGMALAGGGVANAAGTYIPAGTDGVYRVGGGDGQMLPGLWSTSGGRSCYWERTGYGRDIIANNYGGGPETIEISWGDTSFTSDRCGAWQRHAPVPNPIPGLPPIEAVDYQNMMSVLVPLGIGSAAVGSSMGSTILPALIVSGS
;
A
#
# COMPACT_ATOMS: atom_id res chain seq x y z
N MET A 1 3.75 29.34 54.96
CA MET A 1 2.64 28.70 54.20
C MET A 1 2.64 29.20 52.76
N LYS A 2 3.13 28.40 51.82
CA LYS A 2 3.05 28.67 50.37
C LYS A 2 2.82 27.32 49.66
N LYS A 3 1.59 27.10 49.19
CA LYS A 3 1.18 25.93 48.42
C LYS A 3 1.80 26.05 47.02
N LYS A 4 2.56 25.07 46.56
CA LYS A 4 2.93 24.93 45.15
C LYS A 4 2.34 23.62 44.65
N PHE A 5 1.31 23.75 43.83
CA PHE A 5 0.68 22.64 43.11
C PHE A 5 1.70 22.05 42.14
N VAL A 6 2.00 20.77 42.31
CA VAL A 6 2.77 19.97 41.34
C VAL A 6 1.76 19.45 40.33
N GLY A 7 1.77 20.01 39.12
CA GLY A 7 0.95 19.55 38.01
C GLY A 7 1.51 18.25 37.44
N ALA A 8 0.72 17.18 37.49
CA ALA A 8 1.02 15.91 36.84
C ALA A 8 0.89 16.07 35.32
N LEU A 9 1.97 15.78 34.60
CA LEU A 9 2.00 15.70 33.14
C LEU A 9 1.37 14.36 32.72
N LEU A 10 0.06 14.37 32.45
CA LEU A 10 -0.60 13.29 31.75
C LEU A 10 -0.19 13.37 30.27
N CYS A 11 0.71 12.49 29.85
CA CYS A 11 0.92 12.18 28.43
C CYS A 11 -0.34 11.51 27.86
N VAL A 12 -1.31 12.32 27.47
CA VAL A 12 -2.42 11.88 26.63
C VAL A 12 -1.87 11.79 25.20
N THR A 13 -1.33 10.64 24.80
CA THR A 13 -1.14 10.32 23.39
C THR A 13 -2.49 9.91 22.81
N SER A 14 -3.41 10.86 22.66
CA SER A 14 -4.62 10.66 21.88
C SER A 14 -4.28 10.80 20.40
N ALA A 15 -3.74 9.73 19.82
CA ALA A 15 -3.93 9.48 18.40
C ALA A 15 -4.98 8.37 18.29
N VAL A 16 -6.24 8.76 18.51
CA VAL A 16 -7.37 8.01 17.94
C VAL A 16 -7.26 8.24 16.44
N GLY A 17 -6.52 7.36 15.76
CA GLY A 17 -6.68 7.18 14.33
C GLY A 17 -8.08 6.63 14.13
N MET A 18 -9.02 7.49 13.75
CA MET A 18 -10.34 7.09 13.29
C MET A 18 -10.14 6.19 12.06
N ALA A 19 -10.17 4.87 12.27
CA ALA A 19 -10.18 3.89 11.20
C ALA A 19 -11.50 4.00 10.44
N LEU A 20 -11.48 4.76 9.35
CA LEU A 20 -12.55 4.76 8.37
C LEU A 20 -12.47 3.44 7.58
N ALA A 21 -13.51 2.61 7.72
CA ALA A 21 -13.99 1.58 6.80
C ALA A 21 -13.00 0.50 6.30
N GLY A 22 -13.09 -0.71 6.86
CA GLY A 22 -13.11 -2.01 6.14
C GLY A 22 -11.96 -2.42 5.21
N GLY A 23 -10.89 -1.65 5.10
CA GLY A 23 -9.75 -1.95 4.22
C GLY A 23 -8.74 -2.85 4.90
N GLY A 24 -8.53 -4.06 4.36
CA GLY A 24 -7.42 -4.91 4.76
C GLY A 24 -6.10 -4.26 4.35
N VAL A 25 -5.09 -4.33 5.22
CA VAL A 25 -3.72 -3.91 4.90
C VAL A 25 -2.88 -5.14 4.59
N ALA A 26 -2.14 -5.09 3.49
CA ALA A 26 -1.09 -6.08 3.28
C ALA A 26 0.05 -5.83 4.28
N ASN A 27 1.01 -6.75 4.37
CA ASN A 27 2.26 -6.47 5.06
C ASN A 27 2.98 -5.25 4.43
N ALA A 28 3.96 -4.69 5.13
CA ALA A 28 4.68 -3.51 4.66
C ALA A 28 5.32 -3.69 3.27
N ALA A 29 5.73 -4.91 2.91
CA ALA A 29 6.29 -5.22 1.59
C ALA A 29 5.24 -5.50 0.50
N GLY A 30 3.94 -5.57 0.85
CA GLY A 30 2.87 -5.81 -0.10
C GLY A 30 2.84 -7.22 -0.73
N THR A 31 3.48 -8.20 -0.09
CA THR A 31 3.67 -9.57 -0.61
C THR A 31 2.93 -10.65 0.19
N TYR A 32 2.27 -10.28 1.29
CA TYR A 32 1.61 -11.20 2.20
C TYR A 32 0.35 -10.59 2.81
N ILE A 33 -0.71 -11.40 2.85
CA ILE A 33 -1.94 -11.15 3.60
C ILE A 33 -2.07 -12.29 4.62
N PRO A 34 -2.10 -12.01 5.93
CA PRO A 34 -2.25 -13.03 6.96
C PRO A 34 -3.56 -13.82 6.86
N ALA A 35 -3.57 -15.04 7.39
CA ALA A 35 -4.83 -15.76 7.57
C ALA A 35 -5.70 -15.09 8.63
N GLY A 36 -7.02 -15.13 8.44
CA GLY A 36 -7.98 -14.53 9.37
C GLY A 36 -8.10 -13.00 9.28
N THR A 37 -7.45 -12.37 8.30
CA THR A 37 -7.67 -10.97 7.94
C THR A 37 -8.53 -10.92 6.67
N ASP A 38 -9.84 -10.87 6.86
CA ASP A 38 -10.79 -10.65 5.77
C ASP A 38 -10.91 -9.15 5.49
N GLY A 39 -11.10 -8.77 4.22
CA GLY A 39 -11.26 -7.37 3.85
C GLY A 39 -10.94 -7.04 2.40
N VAL A 40 -10.95 -5.73 2.11
CA VAL A 40 -10.63 -5.17 0.80
C VAL A 40 -9.23 -4.57 0.83
N TYR A 41 -8.34 -5.08 -0.02
CA TYR A 41 -6.94 -4.69 -0.13
C TYR A 41 -6.76 -3.79 -1.35
N ARG A 42 -6.12 -2.63 -1.16
CA ARG A 42 -5.78 -1.78 -2.31
C ARG A 42 -4.63 -2.41 -3.09
N VAL A 43 -4.78 -2.51 -4.41
CA VAL A 43 -3.71 -3.00 -5.28
C VAL A 43 -2.85 -1.82 -5.75
N GLY A 44 -1.54 -1.99 -5.72
CA GLY A 44 -0.59 -0.97 -6.15
C GLY A 44 0.79 -1.12 -5.51
N GLY A 45 1.69 -0.17 -5.82
CA GLY A 45 3.08 -0.17 -5.37
C GLY A 45 3.37 0.63 -4.09
N GLY A 46 2.34 1.16 -3.41
CA GLY A 46 2.51 1.96 -2.19
C GLY A 46 2.61 1.13 -0.92
N ASP A 47 3.10 1.74 0.16
CA ASP A 47 3.23 1.09 1.46
C ASP A 47 1.91 0.49 1.96
N GLY A 48 1.93 -0.79 2.35
CA GLY A 48 0.76 -1.53 2.83
C GLY A 48 -0.27 -1.90 1.74
N GLN A 49 0.02 -1.59 0.48
CA GLN A 49 -0.78 -2.05 -0.67
C GLN A 49 -0.34 -3.44 -1.11
N MET A 50 -1.27 -4.18 -1.71
CA MET A 50 -1.00 -5.47 -2.31
C MET A 50 -0.31 -5.26 -3.66
N LEU A 51 0.90 -5.80 -3.84
CA LEU A 51 1.63 -5.70 -5.09
C LEU A 51 0.98 -6.56 -6.19
N PRO A 52 0.87 -6.05 -7.43
CA PRO A 52 0.51 -6.86 -8.59
C PRO A 52 1.48 -8.03 -8.80
N GLY A 53 0.98 -9.12 -9.37
CA GLY A 53 1.75 -10.32 -9.67
C GLY A 53 0.97 -11.60 -9.41
N LEU A 54 1.69 -12.72 -9.36
CA LEU A 54 1.11 -14.04 -9.08
C LEU A 54 0.99 -14.25 -7.57
N TRP A 55 -0.17 -14.67 -7.11
CA TRP A 55 -0.48 -14.91 -5.70
C TRP A 55 -1.09 -16.30 -5.51
N SER A 56 -0.76 -16.95 -4.41
CA SER A 56 -1.43 -18.19 -4.00
C SER A 56 -2.00 -18.05 -2.60
N THR A 57 -3.11 -18.76 -2.39
CA THR A 57 -3.71 -18.95 -1.07
C THR A 57 -3.69 -20.41 -0.66
N SER A 58 -3.60 -20.67 0.65
CA SER A 58 -3.92 -21.99 1.20
C SER A 58 -5.38 -22.38 1.00
N GLY A 59 -6.24 -21.38 0.74
CA GLY A 59 -7.67 -21.54 0.68
C GLY A 59 -8.30 -21.64 2.07
N GLY A 60 -9.62 -21.56 2.07
CA GLY A 60 -10.47 -21.91 3.20
C GLY A 60 -11.59 -22.83 2.75
N ARG A 61 -12.55 -23.10 3.63
CA ARG A 61 -13.68 -23.97 3.31
C ARG A 61 -14.79 -23.27 2.51
N SER A 62 -14.83 -21.94 2.60
CA SER A 62 -15.81 -21.06 1.96
C SER A 62 -15.12 -19.75 1.59
N CYS A 63 -14.02 -19.87 0.85
CA CYS A 63 -13.22 -18.75 0.39
C CYS A 63 -13.97 -18.00 -0.70
N TYR A 64 -14.16 -16.70 -0.49
CA TYR A 64 -14.55 -15.77 -1.54
C TYR A 64 -13.38 -14.83 -1.81
N TRP A 65 -13.02 -14.66 -3.08
CA TRP A 65 -12.13 -13.58 -3.48
C TRP A 65 -12.66 -12.88 -4.72
N GLU A 66 -12.26 -11.62 -4.87
CA GLU A 66 -12.67 -10.76 -5.98
C GLU A 66 -11.54 -9.83 -6.38
N ARG A 67 -11.31 -9.71 -7.68
CA ARG A 67 -10.51 -8.64 -8.30
C ARG A 67 -11.46 -7.57 -8.82
N THR A 68 -11.24 -6.33 -8.41
CA THR A 68 -12.06 -5.20 -8.79
C THR A 68 -11.24 -4.21 -9.61
N GLY A 69 -11.81 -3.69 -10.69
CA GLY A 69 -11.21 -2.70 -11.59
C GLY A 69 -11.65 -1.27 -11.30
N TYR A 70 -11.40 -0.37 -12.24
CA TYR A 70 -11.91 0.99 -12.20
C TYR A 70 -13.45 1.00 -12.17
N GLY A 71 -14.07 1.99 -11.54
CA GLY A 71 -15.54 2.07 -11.46
C GLY A 71 -16.19 1.05 -10.52
N ARG A 72 -15.39 0.21 -9.83
CA ARG A 72 -15.83 -0.90 -8.97
C ARG A 72 -16.36 -2.12 -9.74
N ASP A 73 -15.96 -2.27 -11.00
CA ASP A 73 -16.34 -3.43 -11.80
C ASP A 73 -15.61 -4.68 -11.32
N ILE A 74 -16.34 -5.80 -11.22
CA ILE A 74 -15.75 -7.10 -10.92
C ILE A 74 -15.03 -7.60 -12.17
N ILE A 75 -13.71 -7.76 -12.08
CA ILE A 75 -12.88 -8.32 -13.14
C ILE A 75 -12.97 -9.85 -13.11
N ALA A 76 -12.83 -10.42 -11.91
CA ALA A 76 -12.90 -11.86 -11.67
C ALA A 76 -13.23 -12.11 -10.21
N ASN A 77 -13.95 -13.20 -9.93
CA ASN A 77 -14.16 -13.68 -8.58
C ASN A 77 -14.23 -15.20 -8.57
N ASN A 78 -14.16 -15.76 -7.37
CA ASN A 78 -14.50 -17.15 -7.14
C ASN A 78 -15.08 -17.33 -5.74
N TYR A 79 -15.96 -18.32 -5.59
CA TYR A 79 -16.44 -18.81 -4.30
C TYR A 79 -16.25 -20.32 -4.25
N GLY A 80 -15.39 -20.79 -3.36
CA GLY A 80 -15.03 -22.20 -3.32
C GLY A 80 -14.24 -22.57 -2.08
N GLY A 81 -13.50 -23.66 -2.18
CA GLY A 81 -12.60 -24.07 -1.12
C GLY A 81 -11.36 -24.75 -1.64
N GLY A 82 -10.35 -24.80 -0.77
CA GLY A 82 -9.03 -25.31 -1.09
C GLY A 82 -8.11 -24.26 -1.75
N PRO A 83 -6.85 -24.62 -2.02
CA PRO A 83 -5.83 -23.70 -2.50
C PRO A 83 -6.14 -23.15 -3.89
N GLU A 84 -5.83 -21.88 -4.11
CA GLU A 84 -6.00 -21.22 -5.41
C GLU A 84 -4.78 -20.37 -5.75
N THR A 85 -4.53 -20.18 -7.04
CA THR A 85 -3.48 -19.29 -7.56
C THR A 85 -4.08 -18.35 -8.57
N ILE A 86 -3.84 -17.04 -8.39
CA ILE A 86 -4.42 -15.97 -9.19
C ILE A 86 -3.33 -14.99 -9.61
N GLU A 87 -3.58 -14.31 -10.71
CA GLU A 87 -2.78 -13.16 -11.12
C GLU A 87 -3.54 -11.86 -10.81
N ILE A 88 -2.89 -10.97 -10.07
CA ILE A 88 -3.35 -9.61 -9.79
C ILE A 88 -2.65 -8.66 -10.74
N SER A 89 -3.40 -7.91 -11.54
CA SER A 89 -2.84 -7.00 -12.53
C SER A 89 -2.63 -5.60 -11.95
N TRP A 90 -1.74 -4.80 -12.54
CA TRP A 90 -1.61 -3.36 -12.22
C TRP A 90 -2.89 -2.56 -12.49
N GLY A 91 -3.77 -3.06 -13.36
CA GLY A 91 -5.06 -2.43 -13.64
C GLY A 91 -6.12 -2.67 -12.56
N ASP A 92 -5.87 -3.60 -11.64
CA ASP A 92 -6.80 -3.86 -10.53
C ASP A 92 -6.71 -2.71 -9.53
N THR A 93 -7.86 -2.26 -9.04
CA THR A 93 -7.94 -1.19 -8.03
C THR A 93 -7.98 -1.77 -6.62
N SER A 94 -8.65 -2.92 -6.46
CA SER A 94 -8.72 -3.63 -5.19
C SER A 94 -8.84 -5.14 -5.36
N PHE A 95 -8.45 -5.84 -4.31
CA PHE A 95 -8.63 -7.27 -4.13
C PHE A 95 -9.43 -7.52 -2.85
N THR A 96 -10.54 -8.24 -2.93
CA THR A 96 -11.31 -8.65 -1.76
C THR A 96 -10.96 -10.09 -1.43
N SER A 97 -10.77 -10.39 -0.14
CA SER A 97 -10.59 -11.75 0.37
C SER A 97 -11.45 -11.95 1.61
N ASP A 98 -12.24 -13.01 1.62
CA ASP A 98 -13.09 -13.43 2.75
C ASP A 98 -12.96 -14.94 2.96
N ARG A 99 -12.51 -15.35 4.15
CA ARG A 99 -12.28 -16.75 4.58
C ARG A 99 -11.37 -17.55 3.65
N CYS A 100 -10.43 -16.89 2.99
CA CYS A 100 -9.49 -17.56 2.09
C CYS A 100 -8.22 -18.07 2.77
N GLY A 101 -7.99 -17.78 4.05
CA GLY A 101 -6.70 -18.04 4.68
C GLY A 101 -5.66 -17.01 4.25
N ALA A 102 -4.37 -17.38 4.29
CA ALA A 102 -3.29 -16.47 3.97
C ALA A 102 -3.05 -16.41 2.46
N TRP A 103 -2.78 -15.21 1.93
CA TRP A 103 -2.30 -15.02 0.57
C TRP A 103 -0.81 -14.68 0.56
N GLN A 104 -0.06 -15.30 -0.35
CA GLN A 104 1.36 -15.07 -0.54
C GLN A 104 1.67 -14.79 -2.01
N ARG A 105 2.38 -13.69 -2.27
CA ARG A 105 2.89 -13.39 -3.60
C ARG A 105 4.09 -14.27 -3.91
N HIS A 106 4.14 -14.79 -5.13
CA HIS A 106 5.31 -15.46 -5.65
C HIS A 106 6.41 -14.44 -5.95
N ALA A 107 7.67 -14.84 -5.72
CA ALA A 107 8.79 -14.07 -6.21
C ALA A 107 8.74 -14.04 -7.76
N PRO A 108 9.08 -12.90 -8.38
CA PRO A 108 9.30 -12.85 -9.83
C PRO A 108 10.32 -13.91 -10.23
N VAL A 109 10.10 -14.61 -11.34
CA VAL A 109 11.06 -15.59 -11.82
C VAL A 109 12.31 -14.84 -12.31
N PRO A 110 13.51 -15.11 -11.74
CA PRO A 110 14.74 -14.49 -12.22
C PRO A 110 14.94 -14.82 -13.69
N ASN A 111 15.43 -13.84 -14.46
CA ASN A 111 15.64 -14.05 -15.88
C ASN A 111 16.68 -15.16 -16.08
N PRO A 112 16.40 -16.18 -16.90
CA PRO A 112 17.41 -17.17 -17.27
C PRO A 112 18.60 -16.55 -18.01
N ILE A 113 18.43 -15.33 -18.56
CA ILE A 113 19.47 -14.58 -19.26
C ILE A 113 20.21 -13.68 -18.27
N PRO A 114 21.51 -13.92 -18.01
CA PRO A 114 22.32 -13.04 -17.19
C PRO A 114 22.34 -11.62 -17.74
N GLY A 115 22.01 -10.63 -16.90
CA GLY A 115 22.01 -9.20 -17.27
C GLY A 115 20.67 -8.64 -17.74
N LEU A 116 19.61 -9.45 -17.78
CA LEU A 116 18.24 -8.98 -18.03
C LEU A 116 17.45 -9.01 -16.71
N PRO A 117 16.61 -7.99 -16.41
CA PRO A 117 15.82 -8.00 -15.18
C PRO A 117 14.92 -9.25 -15.14
N PRO A 118 14.55 -9.73 -13.93
CA PRO A 118 13.58 -10.82 -13.77
C PRO A 118 12.37 -10.62 -14.67
N ILE A 119 11.86 -11.71 -15.24
CA ILE A 119 10.56 -11.66 -15.93
C ILE A 119 9.48 -11.54 -14.86
N GLU A 120 9.33 -10.35 -14.30
CA GLU A 120 8.12 -9.98 -13.57
C GLU A 120 6.97 -10.15 -14.58
N ALA A 121 5.93 -10.90 -14.22
CA ALA A 121 4.71 -10.96 -15.05
C ALA A 121 4.10 -9.56 -15.28
N VAL A 122 4.55 -8.55 -14.53
CA VAL A 122 4.06 -7.18 -14.65
C VAL A 122 5.12 -6.17 -14.18
N ASP A 123 6.14 -5.85 -14.99
CA ASP A 123 6.94 -4.62 -14.83
C ASP A 123 6.84 -3.73 -16.09
N TYR A 124 5.61 -3.40 -16.47
CA TYR A 124 5.37 -2.35 -17.47
C TYR A 124 5.54 -0.94 -16.88
N GLN A 125 5.58 -0.79 -15.55
CA GLN A 125 5.69 0.53 -14.93
C GLN A 125 7.13 1.07 -14.98
N ASN A 126 8.17 0.22 -14.95
CA ASN A 126 9.55 0.68 -15.22
C ASN A 126 9.87 0.76 -16.72
N MET A 127 9.19 -0.01 -17.57
CA MET A 127 9.31 0.15 -19.02
C MET A 127 8.86 1.55 -19.49
N MET A 128 7.81 2.11 -18.88
CA MET A 128 7.28 3.44 -19.25
C MET A 128 8.06 4.61 -18.63
N SER A 129 8.92 4.37 -17.63
CA SER A 129 9.87 5.38 -17.13
C SER A 129 11.21 5.38 -17.89
N VAL A 130 11.57 4.29 -18.57
CA VAL A 130 12.77 4.20 -19.43
C VAL A 130 12.51 4.75 -20.84
N LEU A 131 11.26 4.74 -21.31
CA LEU A 131 10.88 5.22 -22.65
C LEU A 131 10.39 6.67 -22.70
N VAL A 132 10.59 7.48 -21.65
CA VAL A 132 10.54 8.96 -21.75
C VAL A 132 11.88 9.40 -22.34
N PRO A 133 12.01 9.57 -23.67
CA PRO A 133 13.30 9.83 -24.28
C PRO A 133 13.55 11.33 -24.22
N LEU A 134 14.71 11.75 -23.68
CA LEU A 134 15.38 13.00 -24.04
C LEU A 134 14.46 14.21 -24.32
N GLY A 135 13.76 14.68 -23.29
CA GLY A 135 12.92 15.88 -23.37
C GLY A 135 13.34 16.92 -22.34
N ILE A 136 14.33 17.74 -22.69
CA ILE A 136 14.54 19.13 -22.22
C ILE A 136 13.34 19.78 -21.50
N GLY A 137 13.51 20.20 -20.23
CA GLY A 137 12.59 21.16 -19.60
C GLY A 137 12.42 21.10 -18.08
N SER A 138 13.38 21.69 -17.36
CA SER A 138 13.31 22.45 -16.08
C SER A 138 12.19 22.25 -15.03
N ALA A 139 12.69 22.11 -13.79
CA ALA A 139 12.24 22.78 -12.55
C ALA A 139 10.95 22.33 -11.85
N ALA A 140 11.10 21.60 -10.74
CA ALA A 140 10.72 22.12 -9.41
C ALA A 140 11.39 21.29 -8.30
N VAL A 141 12.46 21.87 -7.76
CA VAL A 141 12.78 21.94 -6.32
C VAL A 141 11.69 21.34 -5.42
N GLY A 142 11.96 20.29 -4.67
CA GLY A 142 12.69 20.40 -3.41
C GLY A 142 11.78 20.96 -2.31
N SER A 143 11.22 20.10 -1.46
CA SER A 143 10.73 20.49 -0.13
C SER A 143 10.66 19.27 0.78
N SER A 144 11.83 18.89 1.30
CA SER A 144 11.96 18.22 2.57
C SER A 144 11.83 19.24 3.71
N MET A 145 11.03 18.87 4.71
CA MET A 145 11.20 19.16 6.15
C MET A 145 11.38 20.61 6.64
N GLY A 146 10.46 21.08 7.50
CA GLY A 146 10.75 22.23 8.36
C GLY A 146 9.54 22.89 9.05
N SER A 147 8.92 22.21 10.01
CA SER A 147 8.14 22.89 11.06
C SER A 147 9.09 23.58 12.03
N THR A 148 8.99 24.89 12.25
CA THR A 148 8.85 25.54 13.59
C THR A 148 8.87 27.09 13.52
N ILE A 149 7.81 27.68 14.09
CA ILE A 149 7.79 28.81 15.05
C ILE A 149 8.18 30.22 14.56
N LEU A 150 7.13 31.06 14.42
CA LEU A 150 7.12 32.52 14.62
C LEU A 150 7.51 32.89 16.07
N PRO A 151 8.15 34.05 16.30
CA PRO A 151 7.33 35.20 16.69
C PRO A 151 7.77 36.56 16.12
N ALA A 152 6.79 37.47 16.14
CA ALA A 152 6.82 38.87 15.73
C ALA A 152 7.81 39.76 16.50
N LEU A 153 8.31 40.85 15.85
CA LEU A 153 8.61 42.11 16.53
C LEU A 153 8.78 43.32 15.57
N ILE A 154 7.83 44.27 15.68
CA ILE A 154 7.94 45.74 15.80
C ILE A 154 8.53 46.63 14.66
N VAL A 155 7.62 47.50 14.19
CA VAL A 155 7.70 48.89 13.69
C VAL A 155 8.91 49.76 14.12
N SER A 156 9.54 50.47 13.16
CA SER A 156 9.72 51.96 13.09
C SER A 156 11.03 52.41 12.39
N GLY A 157 10.94 53.54 11.66
CA GLY A 157 12.02 54.52 11.41
C GLY A 157 12.93 54.24 10.19
N SER A 158 13.24 55.19 9.30
CA SER A 158 13.14 56.67 9.30
C SER A 158 12.78 57.19 7.92
#